data_AF-A0A3L9YIA1-F1
#
_entry.id   AF-A0A3L9YIA1-F1
#
_cell.length_a   1.000
_cell.length_b   1.000
_cell.length_c   1.000
_cell.angle_alpha   90.00
_cell.angle_beta   90.00
_cell.angle_gamma   90.00
#
_symmetry.space_group_name_H-M   'P 1'
#
loop_
_entity.id
_entity.type
_entity.pdbx_description
1 polymer ?
#
loop_
_entity_poly.entity_id
_entity_poly.type
_entity_poly.pdbx_seq_one_letter_code
_entity_poly.pdbx_strand_id
1 'polypeptide(L)'
;MIDNQPDPPNPFANVGRPAFVKGGTQAKKIWAIVTTVGFAIFWFSGLFLAAEVFGQRDLTIWPAILTPVGLVIGLIGRVLMVREGA
;
A
#
# COMPACT_ATOMS: atom_id res chain seq x y z
N MET A 1 1.34 50.77 8.73
CA MET A 1 2.42 49.85 8.31
C MET A 1 2.01 48.46 8.75
N ILE A 2 1.78 47.54 7.82
CA ILE A 2 1.49 46.14 8.13
C ILE A 2 2.85 45.45 8.23
N ASP A 3 3.24 45.07 9.44
CA ASP A 3 4.43 44.24 9.68
C ASP A 3 4.20 42.86 9.07
N ASN A 4 4.83 42.60 7.92
CA ASN A 4 4.95 41.26 7.34
C ASN A 4 6.06 40.49 8.06
N GLN A 5 5.87 40.19 9.35
CA GLN A 5 6.79 39.33 10.07
C GLN A 5 6.50 37.87 9.67
N PRO A 6 7.45 37.14 9.04
CA PRO A 6 7.26 35.72 8.77
C PRO A 6 7.18 34.98 10.11
N ASP A 7 6.13 34.18 10.30
CA ASP A 7 5.96 33.37 11.51
C ASP A 7 7.23 32.52 11.76
N PRO A 8 7.73 32.45 13.00
CA PRO A 8 8.91 31.63 13.30
C PRO A 8 8.61 30.16 13.00
N PRO A 9 9.59 29.39 12.48
CA PRO A 9 9.40 27.98 12.18
C PRO A 9 9.06 27.23 13.47
N ASN A 10 7.79 26.87 13.66
CA ASN A 10 7.32 26.19 14.86
C ASN A 10 7.75 24.71 14.80
N PRO A 11 8.73 24.28 15.62
CA PRO A 11 9.22 22.89 15.60
C PRO A 11 8.17 21.88 16.10
N PHE A 12 7.08 22.36 16.69
CA PHE A 12 5.97 21.55 17.20
C PHE A 12 4.76 21.48 16.25
N ALA A 13 4.80 22.15 15.09
CA ALA A 13 3.66 22.15 14.14
C ALA A 13 3.30 20.74 13.62
N ASN A 14 4.22 19.78 13.71
CA ASN A 14 4.01 18.37 13.32
C ASN A 14 3.98 17.39 14.50
N VAL A 15 4.05 17.85 15.76
CA VAL A 15 4.05 16.97 16.92
C VAL A 15 2.59 16.67 17.28
N GLY A 16 2.08 15.55 16.77
CA GLY A 16 0.76 15.01 17.14
C GLY A 16 -0.32 15.05 16.06
N ARG A 17 -0.06 15.62 14.87
CA ARG A 17 -0.94 15.36 13.72
C ARG A 17 -0.48 14.07 13.06
N PRO A 18 -1.25 12.97 13.14
CA PRO A 18 -0.88 11.78 12.40
C PRO A 18 -0.84 12.14 10.91
N ALA A 19 0.08 11.55 10.16
CA ALA A 19 0.34 11.89 8.75
C ALA A 19 -0.91 11.82 7.84
N PHE A 20 -2.02 11.26 8.32
CA PHE A 20 -3.33 11.25 7.70
C PHE A 20 -4.00 12.64 7.61
N VAL A 21 -3.63 13.62 8.44
CA VAL A 21 -4.23 14.98 8.44
C VAL A 21 -3.80 15.79 7.22
N LYS A 22 -2.60 15.53 6.69
CA LYS A 22 -2.22 15.94 5.34
C LYS A 22 -2.78 14.90 4.39
N GLY A 23 -4.07 14.98 4.07
CA GLY A 23 -4.74 14.04 3.17
C GLY A 23 -3.84 13.75 1.98
N GLY A 24 -3.38 12.50 1.85
CA GLY A 24 -2.49 12.10 0.76
C GLY A 24 -3.14 12.47 -0.58
N THR A 25 -2.30 12.79 -1.57
CA THR A 25 -2.74 13.02 -2.95
C THR A 25 -3.70 11.90 -3.40
N GLN A 26 -4.64 12.22 -4.28
CA GLN A 26 -5.58 11.21 -4.81
C GLN A 26 -4.83 9.99 -5.37
N ALA A 27 -3.69 10.23 -6.01
CA ALA A 27 -2.81 9.18 -6.51
C ALA A 27 -2.27 8.28 -5.39
N LYS A 28 -1.81 8.85 -4.26
CA LYS A 28 -1.32 8.08 -3.11
C LYS A 28 -2.41 7.19 -2.50
N LYS A 29 -3.65 7.67 -2.49
CA LYS A 29 -4.81 6.88 -2.04
C LYS A 29 -5.09 5.71 -2.99
N ILE A 30 -5.02 5.94 -4.31
CA ILE A 30 -5.23 4.90 -5.32
C ILE A 30 -4.15 3.82 -5.17
N TRP A 31 -2.86 4.20 -5.06
CA TRP A 31 -1.79 3.21 -4.88
C TRP A 31 -1.87 2.46 -3.56
N ALA A 32 -2.36 3.08 -2.49
CA ALA A 32 -2.65 2.38 -1.24
C ALA A 32 -3.72 1.29 -1.42
N ILE A 33 -4.78 1.58 -2.20
CA ILE A 33 -5.82 0.60 -2.54
C ILE A 33 -5.22 -0.53 -3.40
N VAL A 34 -4.49 -0.20 -4.47
CA VAL A 34 -3.85 -1.19 -5.35
C VAL A 34 -2.90 -2.11 -4.57
N THR A 35 -2.11 -1.54 -3.65
CA THR A 35 -1.21 -2.30 -2.77
C THR A 35 -1.98 -3.28 -1.90
N THR A 36 -3.05 -2.80 -1.26
CA THR A 36 -3.89 -3.59 -0.35
C THR A 36 -4.57 -4.73 -1.10
N VAL A 37 -5.14 -4.46 -2.27
CA VAL A 37 -5.79 -5.47 -3.12
C VAL A 37 -4.79 -6.49 -3.63
N GLY A 38 -3.61 -6.06 -4.10
CA GLY A 38 -2.55 -6.97 -4.56
C GLY A 38 -2.10 -7.95 -3.48
N PHE A 39 -1.82 -7.46 -2.27
CA PHE A 39 -1.46 -8.32 -1.15
C PHE A 39 -2.62 -9.21 -0.67
N ALA A 40 -3.86 -8.75 -0.75
CA ALA A 40 -5.02 -9.59 -0.44
C ALA A 40 -5.12 -10.78 -1.41
N ILE A 41 -4.96 -10.54 -2.72
CA ILE A 41 -4.94 -11.59 -3.74
C ILE A 41 -3.76 -12.55 -3.51
N PHE A 42 -2.57 -12.01 -3.24
CA PHE A 42 -1.39 -12.82 -2.93
C PHE A 42 -1.62 -13.76 -1.74
N TRP A 43 -2.10 -13.23 -0.61
CA TRP A 43 -2.33 -14.05 0.59
C TRP A 43 -3.45 -15.06 0.37
N PHE A 44 -4.56 -14.65 -0.24
CA PHE A 44 -5.67 -15.55 -0.49
C PHE A 44 -5.24 -16.72 -1.39
N SER A 45 -4.67 -16.42 -2.56
CA SER A 45 -4.18 -17.46 -3.48
C SER A 45 -3.02 -18.27 -2.89
N GLY A 46 -2.11 -17.64 -2.16
CA GLY A 46 -0.98 -18.30 -1.51
C GLY A 46 -1.41 -19.31 -0.45
N LEU A 47 -2.51 -19.04 0.27
CA LEU A 47 -3.09 -20.00 1.21
C LEU A 47 -3.68 -21.22 0.49
N PHE A 48 -4.34 -21.03 -0.65
CA PHE A 48 -4.82 -22.17 -1.47
C PHE A 48 -3.65 -22.97 -2.05
N LEU A 49 -2.64 -22.28 -2.59
CA LEU A 49 -1.44 -22.94 -3.11
C LEU A 49 -0.70 -23.71 -2.01
N ALA A 50 -0.56 -23.14 -0.82
CA ALA A 50 0.02 -23.83 0.33
C ALA A 50 -0.85 -25.03 0.77
N ALA A 51 -2.18 -24.93 0.66
CA ALA A 51 -3.08 -26.03 0.98
C ALA A 51 -2.92 -27.23 0.05
N GLU A 52 -2.49 -27.05 -1.21
CA GLU A 52 -2.14 -28.18 -2.10
C GLU A 52 -0.98 -29.02 -1.55
N VAL A 53 -0.06 -28.40 -0.80
CA VAL A 53 1.08 -29.12 -0.21
C VAL A 53 0.63 -30.05 0.92
N PHE A 54 -0.44 -29.71 1.63
CA PHE A 54 -0.95 -30.47 2.78
C PHE A 54 -2.10 -31.43 2.45
N GLY A 55 -2.58 -31.45 1.20
CA GLY A 55 -3.55 -32.42 0.74
C GLY A 55 -3.77 -32.31 -0.77
N GLN A 56 -3.99 -33.46 -1.43
CA GLN A 56 -4.40 -33.53 -2.83
C GLN A 56 -5.78 -32.89 -2.99
N ARG A 57 -5.82 -31.58 -3.09
CA ARG A 57 -6.93 -30.85 -3.69
C ARG A 57 -6.47 -30.55 -5.10
N ASP A 58 -7.23 -31.00 -6.09
CA ASP A 58 -7.12 -30.48 -7.46
C ASP A 58 -7.56 -29.01 -7.44
N LEU A 59 -6.68 -28.14 -6.95
CA LEU A 59 -6.85 -26.72 -7.15
C LEU A 59 -6.47 -26.46 -8.61
N THR A 60 -7.38 -25.80 -9.31
CA THR A 60 -7.16 -25.37 -10.69
C THR A 60 -5.89 -24.51 -10.73
N ILE A 61 -5.17 -24.40 -11.85
CA ILE A 61 -3.90 -23.64 -11.98
C ILE A 61 -3.93 -22.17 -11.49
N TRP A 62 -5.10 -21.63 -11.16
CA TRP A 62 -5.32 -20.26 -10.72
C TRP A 62 -4.53 -19.81 -9.48
N PRO A 63 -4.45 -20.53 -8.34
CA PRO A 63 -3.64 -20.10 -7.21
C PRO A 63 -2.17 -19.93 -7.58
N ALA A 64 -1.61 -20.85 -8.38
CA ALA A 64 -0.23 -20.77 -8.85
C ALA A 64 0.05 -19.52 -9.71
N ILE A 65 -0.94 -19.02 -10.46
CA ILE A 65 -0.84 -17.78 -11.25
C ILE A 65 -1.11 -16.55 -10.38
N LEU A 66 -2.17 -16.57 -9.57
CA LEU A 66 -2.63 -15.43 -8.78
C LEU A 66 -1.65 -15.05 -7.66
N THR A 67 -0.91 -16.01 -7.12
CA THR A 67 0.09 -15.76 -6.08
C THR A 67 1.21 -14.83 -6.57
N PRO A 68 1.98 -15.16 -7.63
CA PRO A 68 3.02 -14.26 -8.14
C PRO A 68 2.44 -12.95 -8.68
N VAL A 69 1.26 -12.97 -9.31
CA VAL A 69 0.60 -11.76 -9.83
C VAL A 69 0.23 -10.80 -8.70
N GLY A 70 -0.44 -11.30 -7.65
CA GLY A 70 -0.81 -10.49 -6.48
C GLY A 70 0.42 -9.90 -5.78
N LEU A 71 1.50 -10.67 -5.68
CA LEU A 71 2.76 -10.21 -5.08
C LEU A 71 3.37 -9.05 -5.88
N VAL A 72 3.47 -9.21 -7.21
CA VAL A 72 4.03 -8.17 -8.10
C VAL A 72 3.18 -6.89 -8.05
N ILE A 73 1.85 -7.01 -8.12
CA ILE A 73 0.94 -5.86 -8.04
C ILE A 73 1.07 -5.15 -6.68
N GLY A 74 1.14 -5.90 -5.58
CA GLY A 74 1.33 -5.35 -4.23
C GLY A 74 2.65 -4.60 -4.09
N LEU A 75 3.74 -5.14 -4.63
CA LEU A 75 5.05 -4.50 -4.61
C LEU A 75 5.08 -3.23 -5.47
N ILE A 76 4.50 -3.24 -6.67
CA ILE A 76 4.40 -2.07 -7.54
C ILE A 76 3.61 -0.96 -6.85
N GLY A 77 2.44 -1.29 -6.29
CA GLY A 77 1.64 -0.32 -5.56
C GLY A 77 2.41 0.31 -4.40
N ARG A 78 3.17 -0.50 -3.64
CA ARG A 78 4.00 -0.01 -2.55
C ARG A 78 5.09 0.94 -3.03
N VAL A 79 5.80 0.58 -4.11
CA VAL A 79 6.88 1.42 -4.68
C VAL A 79 6.32 2.76 -5.16
N LEU A 80 5.18 2.76 -5.86
CA LEU A 80 4.59 3.98 -6.39
C LEU A 80 4.02 4.88 -5.28
N MET A 81 3.45 4.29 -4.22
CA MET A 81 3.02 5.03 -3.03
C MET A 81 4.19 5.76 -2.32
N VAL A 82 5.39 5.15 -2.31
CA VAL A 82 6.59 5.78 -1.74
C VAL A 82 7.10 6.90 -2.66
N ARG A 83 7.12 6.68 -3.98
CA ARG A 83 7.59 7.67 -4.96
C ARG A 83 6.72 8.93 -5.01
N GLU A 84 5.43 8.81 -4.76
CA GLU A 84 4.53 9.97 -4.66
C GLU A 84 4.60 10.70 -3.30
N GLY A 85 5.31 10.13 -2.33
CA GLY A 85 5.53 10.75 -1.01
C GLY A 85 6.87 11.47 -0.86
N ALA A 86 7.77 11.35 -1.83
CA ALA A 86 9.08 11.99 -1.90
C ALA A 86 9.02 13.26 -2.75
#